data_AF-A0A2N1MW44-F1
#
_entry.id   AF-A0A2N1MW44-F1
#
_cell.length_a   1.000
_cell.length_b   1.000
_cell.length_c   1.000
_cell.angle_alpha   90.00
_cell.angle_beta   90.00
_cell.angle_gamma   90.00
#
_symmetry.space_group_name_H-M   'P 1'
#
loop_
_entity.id
_entity.type
_entity.pdbx_description
1 polymer ?
#
loop_
_entity_poly.entity_id
_entity_poly.type
_entity_poly.pdbx_seq_one_letter_code
_entity_poly.pdbx_strand_id
1 'polypeptide(L)'
;MIIAFVIDVCDDETQDGLSLLDVVKNGIRNFLEYMNGRRDQYRTKYLLVSSDKKGYCIKWEYKKDENKLYKLFEQLELLQPDPSFYGSGLDSVFEYLNFRRICRWHDFFCRGNYIEHNETSCIFWFTDGNNLDWLNNGLMYPDSEKSSNIYREKYRWEQRLYTFYLSKSNSFDFPRQLEWINMKMLGQLYKVQTLEQIAHAFNNIIGGIKNDPYPLSKLNHMRPLKKTCGVHLNLVEQVDGSPERINHFVHIYVDPYKINGTYPIPEEYWIEPDAMKGFSQTQQSYFGRLIN
;
A
#
# COMPACT_ATOMS: atom_id res chain seq x y z
N MET A 1 -10.04 4.49 -4.54
CA MET A 1 -8.61 4.18 -4.41
C MET A 1 -7.91 5.33 -3.73
N ILE A 2 -6.98 5.05 -2.84
CA ILE A 2 -6.06 6.01 -2.22
C ILE A 2 -4.68 5.78 -2.81
N ILE A 3 -3.96 6.86 -3.11
CA ILE A 3 -2.54 6.81 -3.43
C ILE A 3 -1.81 7.70 -2.41
N ALA A 4 -0.99 7.10 -1.58
CA ALA A 4 -0.15 7.81 -0.62
C ALA A 4 1.26 7.94 -1.18
N PHE A 5 1.78 9.16 -1.26
CA PHE A 5 3.18 9.44 -1.54
C PHE A 5 3.90 9.65 -0.21
N VAL A 6 4.81 8.75 0.13
CA VAL A 6 5.64 8.83 1.34
C VAL A 6 7.05 9.19 0.90
N ILE A 7 7.52 10.35 1.32
CA ILE A 7 8.82 10.90 0.93
C ILE A 7 9.73 10.85 2.15
N ASP A 8 10.71 9.95 2.09
CA ASP A 8 11.67 9.66 3.15
C ASP A 8 13.09 9.77 2.58
N VAL A 9 13.48 10.99 2.23
CA VAL A 9 14.72 11.26 1.50
C VAL A 9 15.54 12.26 2.29
N CYS A 10 16.78 11.90 2.61
CA CYS A 10 17.71 12.81 3.27
C CYS A 10 18.21 13.89 2.30
N ASP A 11 18.95 14.86 2.83
CA ASP A 11 19.65 15.85 2.02
C ASP A 11 20.85 15.19 1.31
N ASP A 12 20.60 14.64 0.12
CA ASP A 12 21.60 14.05 -0.76
C ASP A 12 21.28 14.35 -2.24
N GLU A 13 22.26 14.12 -3.10
CA GLU A 13 22.24 14.44 -4.53
C GLU A 13 22.27 13.17 -5.40
N THR A 14 21.81 13.28 -6.65
CA THR A 14 21.99 12.27 -7.68
C THR A 14 23.45 12.19 -8.15
N GLN A 15 23.77 11.21 -9.00
CA GLN A 15 25.07 11.14 -9.70
C GLN A 15 25.35 12.40 -10.52
N ASP A 16 24.30 13.06 -11.02
CA ASP A 16 24.39 14.27 -11.83
C ASP A 16 24.38 15.57 -11.00
N GLY A 17 24.41 15.47 -9.67
CA GLY A 17 24.44 16.62 -8.75
C GLY A 17 23.08 17.33 -8.55
N LEU A 18 21.96 16.66 -8.86
CA LEU A 18 20.61 17.18 -8.59
C LEU A 18 20.14 16.73 -7.22
N SER A 19 19.40 17.55 -6.48
CA SER A 19 18.79 17.10 -5.22
C SER A 19 17.89 15.88 -5.44
N LEU A 20 18.07 14.83 -4.64
CA LEU A 20 17.19 13.65 -4.69
C LEU A 20 15.73 14.03 -4.44
N LEU A 21 15.49 14.95 -3.50
CA LEU A 21 14.16 15.43 -3.19
C LEU A 21 13.51 16.11 -4.40
N ASP A 22 14.25 16.95 -5.13
CA ASP A 22 13.71 17.62 -6.32
C ASP A 22 13.38 16.64 -7.44
N VAL A 23 14.20 15.60 -7.63
CA VAL A 23 13.91 14.52 -8.59
C VAL A 23 12.61 13.79 -8.21
N VAL A 24 12.41 13.50 -6.92
CA VAL A 24 11.17 12.88 -6.41
C VAL A 24 9.96 13.79 -6.59
N LYS A 25 10.06 15.08 -6.22
CA LYS A 25 8.99 16.07 -6.40
C LYS A 25 8.55 16.15 -7.86
N ASN A 26 9.50 16.27 -8.78
CA ASN A 26 9.22 16.32 -10.21
C ASN A 26 8.61 15.01 -10.73
N GLY A 27 9.09 13.86 -10.26
CA GLY A 27 8.52 12.55 -10.60
C GLY A 27 7.06 12.41 -10.17
N ILE A 28 6.74 12.83 -8.95
CA ILE A 28 5.36 12.83 -8.42
C ILE A 28 4.48 13.81 -9.20
N ARG A 29 4.98 15.01 -9.53
CA ARG A 29 4.25 15.99 -10.35
C ARG A 29 3.89 15.40 -11.71
N ASN A 30 4.85 14.83 -12.43
CA ASN A 30 4.63 14.19 -13.73
C ASN A 30 3.58 13.06 -13.64
N PHE A 31 3.65 12.23 -12.59
CA PHE A 31 2.65 11.19 -12.35
C PHE A 31 1.25 11.77 -12.12
N LEU A 32 1.12 12.80 -11.30
CA LEU A 32 -0.15 13.43 -10.97
C LEU A 32 -0.79 14.10 -12.20
N GLU A 33 0.01 14.82 -12.99
CA GLU A 33 -0.43 15.43 -14.25
C GLU A 33 -0.93 14.38 -15.25
N TYR A 34 -0.17 13.30 -15.40
CA TYR A 34 -0.57 12.15 -16.23
C TYR A 34 -1.89 11.54 -15.76
N MET A 35 -2.09 11.42 -14.45
CA MET A 35 -3.32 10.85 -13.87
C MET A 35 -4.52 11.80 -13.95
N ASN A 36 -4.30 13.12 -13.91
CA ASN A 36 -5.35 14.15 -14.00
C ASN A 36 -6.11 14.09 -15.34
N GLY A 37 -5.46 13.69 -16.44
CA GLY A 37 -6.12 13.54 -17.73
C GLY A 37 -7.09 12.36 -17.86
N ARG A 38 -7.19 11.47 -16.85
CA ARG A 38 -7.90 10.18 -16.96
C ARG A 38 -9.25 10.19 -16.26
N ARG A 39 -10.22 9.43 -16.79
CA ARG A 39 -11.59 9.30 -16.23
C ARG A 39 -11.62 8.88 -14.74
N ASP A 40 -10.59 8.16 -14.30
CA ASP A 40 -10.46 7.67 -12.91
C ASP A 40 -10.04 8.77 -11.91
N GLN A 41 -9.70 9.98 -12.38
CA GLN A 41 -9.22 11.12 -11.56
C GLN A 41 -10.18 11.56 -10.45
N TYR A 42 -11.49 11.41 -10.67
CA TYR A 42 -12.51 11.86 -9.72
C TYR A 42 -12.65 10.92 -8.52
N ARG A 43 -12.07 9.72 -8.62
CA ARG A 43 -12.22 8.64 -7.64
C ARG A 43 -10.93 8.30 -6.91
N THR A 44 -9.81 8.88 -7.36
CA THR A 44 -8.50 8.72 -6.72
C THR A 44 -8.31 9.82 -5.69
N LYS A 45 -7.94 9.41 -4.47
CA LYS A 45 -7.65 10.30 -3.35
C LYS A 45 -6.15 10.24 -3.12
N TYR A 46 -5.49 11.39 -3.10
CA TYR A 46 -4.07 11.46 -2.83
C TYR A 46 -3.81 11.77 -1.36
N LEU A 47 -2.66 11.32 -0.86
CA LEU A 47 -2.14 11.65 0.46
C LEU A 47 -0.65 11.95 0.27
N LEU A 48 -0.17 13.06 0.81
CA LEU A 48 1.24 13.43 0.80
C LEU A 48 1.77 13.36 2.22
N VAL A 49 2.85 12.60 2.39
CA VAL A 49 3.45 12.31 3.69
C VAL A 49 4.96 12.46 3.59
N SER A 50 5.58 13.05 4.60
CA SER A 50 7.03 13.11 4.76
C SER A 50 7.48 12.42 6.06
N SER A 51 8.78 12.24 6.22
CA SER A 51 9.42 11.64 7.39
C SER A 51 9.73 12.66 8.48
N ASP A 52 8.69 13.37 8.92
CA ASP A 52 8.76 14.34 10.01
C ASP A 52 8.48 13.68 11.38
N LYS A 53 8.54 14.43 12.46
CA LYS A 53 8.13 14.01 13.79
C LYS A 53 6.69 13.49 13.79
N LYS A 54 6.45 12.41 14.53
CA LYS A 54 5.12 11.80 14.70
C LYS A 54 4.06 12.86 15.01
N GLY A 55 2.98 12.85 14.23
CA GLY A 55 1.90 13.85 14.28
C GLY A 55 1.99 14.95 13.21
N TYR A 56 3.15 15.14 12.59
CA TYR A 56 3.36 16.16 11.55
C TYR A 56 3.71 15.58 10.17
N CYS A 57 3.71 14.25 10.04
CA CYS A 57 4.11 13.55 8.81
C CYS A 57 3.14 13.79 7.66
N ILE A 58 1.83 13.84 7.91
CA ILE A 58 0.83 14.08 6.85
C ILE A 58 0.84 15.57 6.48
N LYS A 59 1.34 15.87 5.29
CA LYS A 59 1.47 17.24 4.77
C LYS A 59 0.23 17.67 4.00
N TRP A 60 -0.40 16.72 3.31
CA TRP A 60 -1.64 16.98 2.59
C TRP A 60 -2.53 15.75 2.53
N GLU A 61 -3.82 15.96 2.75
CA GLU A 61 -4.86 14.95 2.59
C GLU A 61 -5.88 15.42 1.56
N TYR A 62 -6.35 14.50 0.71
CA TYR A 62 -7.44 14.77 -0.20
C TYR A 62 -8.68 15.28 0.52
N LYS A 63 -9.14 16.47 0.08
CA LYS A 63 -10.46 17.02 0.37
C LYS A 63 -11.20 17.21 -0.94
N LYS A 64 -12.53 17.05 -0.92
CA LYS A 64 -13.38 17.23 -2.11
C LYS A 64 -13.46 18.73 -2.44
N ASP A 65 -12.54 19.18 -3.28
CA ASP A 65 -12.32 20.58 -3.67
C ASP A 65 -11.93 20.63 -5.16
N GLU A 66 -12.34 21.69 -5.87
CA GLU A 66 -12.03 21.95 -7.28
C GLU A 66 -10.53 22.18 -7.49
N ASN A 67 -9.83 22.79 -6.53
CA ASN A 67 -8.40 23.13 -6.62
C ASN A 67 -7.47 22.11 -5.94
N LYS A 68 -7.94 20.87 -5.74
CA LYS A 68 -7.22 19.82 -4.99
C LYS A 68 -5.79 19.56 -5.48
N LEU A 69 -5.54 19.52 -6.79
CA LEU A 69 -4.21 19.22 -7.33
C LEU A 69 -3.24 20.39 -7.18
N TYR A 70 -3.71 21.61 -7.39
CA TYR A 70 -2.91 22.80 -7.18
C TYR A 70 -2.41 22.88 -5.73
N LYS A 71 -3.31 22.66 -4.76
CA LYS A 71 -2.95 22.64 -3.33
C LYS A 71 -1.96 21.51 -3.00
N LEU A 72 -2.09 20.35 -3.64
CA LEU A 72 -1.14 19.26 -3.48
C LEU A 72 0.24 19.64 -4.02
N PHE A 73 0.31 20.29 -5.19
CA PHE A 73 1.58 20.79 -5.75
C PHE A 73 2.23 21.85 -4.86
N GLU A 74 1.45 22.77 -4.30
CA GLU A 74 1.96 23.75 -3.34
C GLU A 74 2.59 23.07 -2.12
N GLN A 75 1.92 22.06 -1.54
CA GLN A 75 2.49 21.31 -0.41
C GLN A 75 3.73 20.48 -0.81
N LEU A 76 3.77 19.97 -2.05
CA LEU A 76 4.92 19.25 -2.59
C LEU A 76 6.15 20.16 -2.71
N GLU A 77 5.98 21.42 -3.15
CA GLU A 77 7.08 22.38 -3.24
C GLU A 77 7.66 22.75 -1.88
N LEU A 78 6.79 22.90 -0.88
CA LEU A 78 7.16 23.30 0.48
C LEU A 78 7.99 22.24 1.23
N LEU A 79 8.03 20.99 0.76
CA LEU A 79 8.83 19.95 1.39
C LEU A 79 10.31 20.34 1.39
N GLN A 80 10.95 20.10 2.53
CA GLN A 80 12.40 20.23 2.70
C GLN A 80 12.99 18.84 2.92
N PRO A 81 14.30 18.64 2.66
CA PRO A 81 14.97 17.41 3.04
C PRO A 81 14.84 17.22 4.56
N ASP A 82 14.28 16.08 4.98
CA ASP A 82 13.93 15.88 6.39
C ASP A 82 15.18 15.45 7.19
N PRO A 83 15.33 15.90 8.45
CA PRO A 83 16.19 15.23 9.44
C PRO A 83 15.48 13.93 9.86
N SER A 84 15.60 12.92 9.00
CA SER A 84 14.99 11.59 9.02
C SER A 84 14.46 11.09 10.40
N PHE A 85 13.16 11.31 10.68
CA PHE A 85 12.45 10.58 11.72
C PHE A 85 12.01 9.22 11.15
N TYR A 86 12.85 8.22 11.36
CA TYR A 86 12.76 6.94 10.66
C TYR A 86 11.41 6.26 10.80
N GLY A 87 10.81 5.94 9.65
CA GLY A 87 9.56 5.18 9.58
C GLY A 87 8.31 5.90 10.06
N SER A 88 8.42 7.14 10.56
CA SER A 88 7.28 7.92 11.05
C SER A 88 6.26 8.20 9.94
N GLY A 89 6.74 8.44 8.71
CA GLY A 89 5.89 8.66 7.54
C GLY A 89 5.05 7.43 7.19
N LEU A 90 5.67 6.25 7.10
CA LEU A 90 4.95 5.00 6.86
C LEU A 90 3.98 4.66 8.00
N ASP A 91 4.41 4.80 9.25
CA ASP A 91 3.54 4.62 10.42
C ASP A 91 2.32 5.53 10.36
N SER A 92 2.50 6.81 10.00
CA SER A 92 1.39 7.76 9.86
C SER A 92 0.43 7.39 8.73
N VAL A 93 0.94 6.84 7.62
CA VAL A 93 0.08 6.30 6.55
C VAL A 93 -0.73 5.11 7.04
N PHE A 94 -0.11 4.17 7.75
CA PHE A 94 -0.83 3.01 8.27
C PHE A 94 -1.90 3.41 9.29
N GLU A 95 -1.58 4.31 10.22
CA GLU A 95 -2.54 4.87 11.17
C GLU A 95 -3.71 5.57 10.46
N TYR A 96 -3.43 6.41 9.46
CA TYR A 96 -4.45 7.09 8.65
C TYR A 96 -5.38 6.11 7.91
N LEU A 97 -4.79 5.11 7.23
CA LEU A 97 -5.56 4.12 6.49
C LEU A 97 -6.40 3.26 7.44
N ASN A 98 -5.85 2.84 8.58
CA ASN A 98 -6.59 2.08 9.58
C ASN A 98 -7.77 2.88 10.15
N PHE A 99 -7.54 4.13 10.56
CA PHE A 99 -8.61 5.02 11.05
C PHE A 99 -9.75 5.12 10.03
N ARG A 100 -9.39 5.24 8.75
CA ARG A 100 -10.35 5.32 7.66
C ARG A 100 -11.17 4.05 7.46
N ARG A 101 -10.56 2.88 7.66
CA ARG A 101 -11.27 1.59 7.65
C ARG A 101 -12.29 1.51 8.78
N ILE A 102 -11.89 1.91 9.99
CA ILE A 102 -12.76 1.92 11.17
C ILE A 102 -13.95 2.86 10.95
N CYS A 103 -13.71 4.12 10.57
CA CYS A 103 -14.78 5.10 10.37
C CYS A 103 -15.77 4.73 9.26
N ARG A 104 -15.34 3.91 8.30
CA ARG A 104 -16.18 3.45 7.18
C ARG A 104 -16.74 2.05 7.37
N TRP A 105 -16.49 1.43 8.52
CA TRP A 105 -16.96 0.09 8.81
C TRP A 105 -16.50 -0.93 7.76
N HIS A 106 -15.26 -0.80 7.25
CA HIS A 106 -14.73 -1.76 6.27
C HIS A 106 -14.30 -3.08 6.93
N ASP A 107 -14.06 -3.07 8.24
CA ASP A 107 -13.72 -4.25 9.04
C ASP A 107 -14.98 -4.76 9.75
N PHE A 108 -15.60 -5.81 9.22
CA PHE A 108 -16.75 -6.48 9.84
C PHE A 108 -16.31 -7.78 10.50
N PHE A 109 -15.71 -7.67 11.69
CA PHE A 109 -15.26 -8.83 12.45
C PHE A 109 -16.39 -9.82 12.68
N CYS A 110 -16.05 -11.10 12.55
CA CYS A 110 -17.00 -12.20 12.70
C CYS A 110 -18.13 -12.16 11.67
N ARG A 111 -18.04 -11.39 10.58
CA ARG A 111 -18.97 -11.43 9.43
C ARG A 111 -18.29 -11.70 8.10
N GLY A 112 -17.00 -12.04 8.16
CA GLY A 112 -16.18 -12.25 6.98
C GLY A 112 -15.73 -10.93 6.35
N ASN A 113 -14.72 -11.06 5.51
CA ASN A 113 -14.06 -9.98 4.82
C ASN A 113 -14.78 -9.67 3.50
N TYR A 114 -15.57 -8.60 3.52
CA TYR A 114 -16.27 -8.08 2.34
C TYR A 114 -15.29 -7.29 1.46
N ILE A 115 -14.98 -7.84 0.29
CA ILE A 115 -14.01 -7.29 -0.65
C ILE A 115 -14.57 -6.03 -1.33
N GLU A 116 -15.89 -5.99 -1.50
CA GLU A 116 -16.63 -4.93 -2.17
C GLU A 116 -16.56 -3.58 -1.47
N HIS A 117 -16.43 -3.59 -0.15
CA HIS A 117 -16.37 -2.37 0.66
C HIS A 117 -14.95 -1.80 0.73
N ASN A 118 -13.96 -2.46 0.12
CA ASN A 118 -12.59 -2.03 0.26
C ASN A 118 -12.26 -0.83 -0.62
N GLU A 119 -11.78 0.20 0.07
CA GLU A 119 -11.08 1.29 -0.57
C GLU A 119 -9.61 0.94 -0.73
N THR A 120 -9.26 0.39 -1.89
CA THR A 120 -7.89 0.00 -2.20
C THR A 120 -6.90 1.14 -2.03
N SER A 121 -5.73 0.81 -1.51
CA SER A 121 -4.70 1.78 -1.16
C SER A 121 -3.36 1.38 -1.75
N CYS A 122 -2.71 2.31 -2.43
CA CYS A 122 -1.36 2.15 -2.96
C CYS A 122 -0.45 3.15 -2.27
N ILE A 123 0.68 2.67 -1.76
CA ILE A 123 1.67 3.46 -1.05
C ILE A 123 2.89 3.51 -1.96
N PHE A 124 3.28 4.71 -2.38
CA PHE A 124 4.50 4.97 -3.12
C PHE A 124 5.51 5.55 -2.15
N TRP A 125 6.48 4.73 -1.75
CA TRP A 125 7.49 5.10 -0.76
C TRP A 125 8.81 5.40 -1.46
N PHE A 126 9.23 6.66 -1.40
CA PHE A 126 10.52 7.12 -1.88
C PHE A 126 11.49 7.12 -0.71
N THR A 127 12.57 6.36 -0.82
CA THR A 127 13.57 6.23 0.24
C THR A 127 14.97 6.11 -0.33
N ASP A 128 15.94 6.76 0.30
CA ASP A 128 17.36 6.60 0.04
C ASP A 128 17.95 5.33 0.68
N GLY A 129 17.12 4.54 1.38
CA GLY A 129 17.49 3.31 2.06
C GLY A 129 18.33 3.52 3.31
N ASN A 130 18.43 4.75 3.82
CA ASN A 130 19.02 5.01 5.11
C ASN A 130 18.09 4.48 6.21
N ASN A 131 18.67 3.87 7.26
CA ASN A 131 17.98 3.50 8.49
C ASN A 131 16.77 2.57 8.32
N LEU A 132 16.91 1.59 7.43
CA LEU A 132 15.93 0.52 7.23
C LEU A 132 15.74 -0.39 8.45
N ASP A 133 16.56 -0.25 9.49
CA ASP A 133 16.44 -1.04 10.73
C ASP A 133 15.10 -0.84 11.44
N TRP A 134 14.44 0.31 11.24
CA TRP A 134 13.07 0.52 11.70
C TRP A 134 12.11 -0.57 11.17
N LEU A 135 12.30 -1.09 9.95
CA LEU A 135 11.41 -2.12 9.37
C LEU A 135 11.37 -3.41 10.17
N ASN A 136 12.40 -3.69 10.96
CA ASN A 136 12.49 -4.93 11.73
C ASN A 136 11.36 -5.04 12.77
N ASN A 137 10.96 -3.91 13.37
CA ASN A 137 9.95 -3.88 14.44
C ASN A 137 8.81 -2.88 14.18
N GLY A 138 9.00 -1.92 13.27
CA GLY A 138 8.10 -0.80 13.06
C GLY A 138 6.75 -1.15 12.45
N LEU A 139 6.63 -2.32 11.81
CA LEU A 139 5.42 -2.73 11.09
C LEU A 139 4.38 -3.45 11.97
N MET A 140 4.75 -3.78 13.20
CA MET A 140 3.89 -4.45 14.17
C MET A 140 3.38 -3.43 15.19
N TYR A 141 2.16 -3.63 15.68
CA TYR A 141 1.73 -2.88 16.87
C TYR A 141 2.54 -3.33 18.10
N PRO A 142 2.95 -2.40 18.98
CA PRO A 142 3.57 -2.74 20.25
C PRO A 142 2.67 -3.64 21.09
N ASP A 143 3.25 -4.52 21.92
CA ASP A 143 2.48 -5.43 22.78
C ASP A 143 1.46 -4.71 23.67
N SER A 144 1.78 -3.50 24.11
CA SER A 144 0.90 -2.63 24.90
C SER A 144 -0.38 -2.20 24.17
N GLU A 145 -0.37 -2.22 22.83
CA GLU A 145 -1.49 -1.82 21.97
C GLU A 145 -2.21 -3.03 21.34
N LYS A 146 -1.76 -4.26 21.61
CA LYS A 146 -2.38 -5.48 21.05
C LYS A 146 -3.75 -5.78 21.65
N SER A 147 -4.02 -5.34 22.88
CA SER A 147 -5.34 -5.54 23.50
C SER A 147 -6.42 -4.64 22.88
N SER A 148 -6.04 -3.52 22.28
CA SER A 148 -6.95 -2.58 21.61
C SER A 148 -7.00 -2.74 20.10
N ASN A 149 -6.03 -3.43 19.50
CA ASN A 149 -5.98 -3.70 18.06
C ASN A 149 -6.18 -5.18 17.77
N ILE A 150 -7.21 -5.48 16.98
CA ILE A 150 -7.52 -6.86 16.55
C ILE A 150 -6.43 -7.40 15.60
N TYR A 151 -5.71 -6.50 14.93
CA TYR A 151 -4.66 -6.85 13.98
C TYR A 151 -3.27 -6.73 14.59
N ARG A 152 -2.38 -7.66 14.24
CA ARG A 152 -0.98 -7.67 14.69
C ARG A 152 -0.12 -6.70 13.87
N GLU A 153 -0.28 -6.73 12.55
CA GLU A 153 0.40 -5.86 11.60
C GLU A 153 -0.34 -4.51 11.44
N LYS A 154 0.43 -3.44 11.21
CA LYS A 154 -0.10 -2.10 10.92
C LYS A 154 -0.66 -1.98 9.49
N TYR A 155 -0.17 -2.77 8.55
CA TYR A 155 -0.64 -2.80 7.16
C TYR A 155 -1.77 -3.83 6.96
N ARG A 156 -2.53 -3.69 5.87
CA ARG A 156 -3.67 -4.57 5.54
C ARG A 156 -3.56 -5.20 4.16
N TRP A 157 -4.31 -6.28 3.97
CA TRP A 157 -4.21 -7.17 2.81
C TRP A 157 -4.57 -6.51 1.47
N GLU A 158 -5.35 -5.43 1.47
CA GLU A 158 -5.70 -4.63 0.30
C GLU A 158 -4.70 -3.51 -0.02
N GLN A 159 -3.74 -3.27 0.87
CA GLN A 159 -2.72 -2.23 0.72
C GLN A 159 -1.55 -2.77 -0.10
N ARG A 160 -1.07 -1.96 -1.05
CA ARG A 160 0.06 -2.31 -1.94
C ARG A 160 1.18 -1.30 -1.74
N LEU A 161 2.41 -1.77 -1.54
CA LEU A 161 3.58 -0.92 -1.36
C LEU A 161 4.47 -0.95 -2.59
N TYR A 162 4.70 0.20 -3.21
CA TYR A 162 5.67 0.37 -4.27
C TYR A 162 6.81 1.22 -3.72
N THR A 163 8.00 0.65 -3.65
CA THR A 163 9.18 1.36 -3.15
C THR A 163 10.04 1.84 -4.30
N PHE A 164 10.35 3.12 -4.27
CA PHE A 164 11.34 3.80 -5.11
C PHE A 164 12.60 4.00 -4.28
N TYR A 165 13.53 3.06 -4.40
CA TYR A 165 14.81 3.09 -3.72
C TYR A 165 15.78 4.00 -4.49
N LEU A 166 16.04 5.18 -3.94
CA LEU A 166 16.92 6.22 -4.47
C LEU A 166 18.37 5.82 -4.18
N SER A 167 19.01 5.16 -5.14
CA SER A 167 20.37 4.64 -4.95
C SER A 167 21.29 5.13 -6.04
N LYS A 168 22.50 5.54 -5.66
CA LYS A 168 23.60 5.84 -6.57
C LYS A 168 24.21 4.59 -7.21
N SER A 169 23.84 3.39 -6.77
CA SER A 169 24.37 2.15 -7.33
C SER A 169 23.51 1.67 -8.49
N ASN A 170 24.16 1.35 -9.62
CA ASN A 170 23.50 0.67 -10.74
C ASN A 170 23.46 -0.86 -10.57
N SER A 171 23.86 -1.41 -9.41
CA SER A 171 23.75 -2.85 -9.16
C SER A 171 22.29 -3.30 -9.03
N PHE A 172 22.03 -4.59 -9.21
CA PHE A 172 20.69 -5.15 -8.99
C PHE A 172 20.42 -5.49 -7.51
N ASP A 173 21.35 -5.18 -6.60
CA ASP A 173 21.23 -5.56 -5.19
C ASP A 173 20.30 -4.61 -4.45
N PHE A 174 19.35 -5.17 -3.72
CA PHE A 174 18.46 -4.40 -2.87
C PHE A 174 18.71 -4.72 -1.40
N PRO A 175 18.54 -3.74 -0.49
CA PRO A 175 18.50 -4.02 0.93
C PRO A 175 17.43 -5.09 1.25
N ARG A 176 17.82 -6.12 2.01
CA ARG A 176 16.95 -7.26 2.35
C ARG A 176 15.63 -6.81 2.98
N GLN A 177 15.67 -5.76 3.79
CA GLN A 177 14.50 -5.19 4.46
C GLN A 177 13.48 -4.66 3.45
N LEU A 178 13.95 -3.95 2.40
CA LEU A 178 13.09 -3.43 1.33
C LEU A 178 12.48 -4.56 0.49
N GLU A 179 13.26 -5.60 0.19
CA GLU A 179 12.75 -6.77 -0.52
C GLU A 179 11.64 -7.47 0.29
N TRP A 180 11.89 -7.68 1.58
CA TRP A 180 10.97 -8.36 2.47
C TRP A 180 9.64 -7.62 2.60
N ILE A 181 9.64 -6.31 2.83
CA ILE A 181 8.39 -5.55 3.00
C ILE A 181 7.59 -5.43 1.70
N ASN A 182 8.25 -5.22 0.57
CA ASN A 182 7.57 -5.17 -0.74
C ASN A 182 6.92 -6.52 -1.07
N MET A 183 7.60 -7.63 -0.76
CA MET A 183 7.03 -8.97 -0.90
C MET A 183 5.82 -9.18 0.01
N LYS A 184 5.90 -8.76 1.28
CA LYS A 184 4.80 -8.90 2.25
C LYS A 184 3.56 -8.09 1.89
N MET A 185 3.74 -6.90 1.34
CA MET A 185 2.65 -6.02 0.91
C MET A 185 2.27 -6.19 -0.56
N LEU A 186 2.77 -7.25 -1.22
CA LEU A 186 2.44 -7.63 -2.59
C LEU A 186 2.60 -6.49 -3.61
N GLY A 187 3.64 -5.69 -3.43
CA GLY A 187 3.95 -4.61 -4.34
C GLY A 187 5.31 -4.76 -4.98
N GLN A 188 5.92 -3.66 -5.38
CA GLN A 188 7.02 -3.68 -6.34
C GLN A 188 8.13 -2.71 -5.95
N LEU A 189 9.34 -3.24 -5.95
CA LEU A 189 10.55 -2.50 -5.61
C LEU A 189 11.27 -2.07 -6.90
N TYR A 190 11.58 -0.78 -6.98
CA TYR A 190 12.28 -0.13 -8.08
C TYR A 190 13.52 0.56 -7.54
N LYS A 191 14.68 0.34 -8.15
CA LYS A 191 15.86 1.16 -7.90
C LYS A 191 15.88 2.30 -8.91
N VAL A 192 15.89 3.54 -8.45
CA VAL A 192 15.81 4.73 -9.31
C VAL A 192 16.78 5.79 -8.83
N GLN A 193 17.14 6.71 -9.71
CA GLN A 193 18.04 7.81 -9.41
C GLN A 193 17.71 9.05 -10.25
N THR A 194 17.18 8.88 -11.45
CA THR A 194 16.83 10.00 -12.34
C THR A 194 15.32 10.17 -12.49
N LEU A 195 14.90 11.35 -12.95
CA LEU A 195 13.50 11.64 -13.26
C LEU A 195 12.93 10.68 -14.32
N GLU A 196 13.74 10.33 -15.32
CA GLU A 196 13.37 9.39 -16.38
C GLU A 196 13.11 7.98 -15.82
N GLN A 197 13.95 7.51 -14.90
CA GLN A 197 13.78 6.22 -14.25
C GLN A 197 12.52 6.18 -13.38
N ILE A 198 12.23 7.25 -12.62
CA ILE A 198 10.98 7.37 -11.86
C ILE A 198 9.77 7.34 -12.80
N ALA A 199 9.83 8.08 -13.91
CA ALA A 199 8.76 8.09 -14.91
C ALA A 199 8.54 6.72 -15.56
N HIS A 200 9.62 5.99 -15.89
CA HIS A 200 9.55 4.63 -16.43
C HIS A 200 8.92 3.68 -15.41
N ALA A 201 9.40 3.67 -14.16
CA ALA A 201 8.81 2.88 -13.08
C ALA A 201 7.31 3.17 -12.90
N PHE A 202 6.90 4.45 -12.90
CA PHE A 202 5.48 4.80 -12.87
C PHE A 202 4.69 4.27 -14.06
N ASN A 203 5.25 4.35 -15.27
CA ASN A 203 4.63 3.76 -16.46
C ASN A 203 4.43 2.25 -16.30
N ASN A 204 5.40 1.52 -15.72
CA ASN A 204 5.24 0.11 -15.39
C ASN A 204 4.12 -0.13 -14.36
N ILE A 205 4.06 0.66 -13.28
CA ILE A 205 3.03 0.55 -12.24
C ILE A 205 1.62 0.77 -12.82
N ILE A 206 1.42 1.76 -13.68
CA ILE A 206 0.11 2.07 -14.27
C ILE A 206 -0.35 0.98 -15.25
N GLY A 207 0.57 0.12 -15.70
CA GLY A 207 0.32 -0.88 -16.74
C GLY A 207 0.48 -0.31 -18.14
N GLY A 208 1.52 0.51 -18.35
CA GLY A 208 1.97 1.03 -19.63
C GLY A 208 2.49 -0.06 -20.58
N ILE A 209 3.59 0.21 -21.28
CA ILE A 209 4.11 -0.66 -22.35
C ILE A 209 4.49 -2.03 -21.76
N LYS A 210 3.65 -3.06 -22.00
CA LYS A 210 3.90 -4.44 -21.56
C LYS A 210 5.24 -5.01 -22.06
N ASN A 211 5.80 -4.41 -23.11
CA ASN A 211 7.01 -4.85 -23.79
C ASN A 211 8.26 -4.06 -23.35
N ASP A 212 8.14 -3.18 -22.36
CA ASP A 212 9.25 -2.36 -21.86
C ASP A 212 9.27 -2.34 -20.31
N PRO A 213 9.65 -3.48 -19.69
CA PRO A 213 9.77 -3.57 -18.23
C PRO A 213 10.93 -2.70 -17.73
N TYR A 214 10.70 -1.96 -16.63
CA TYR A 214 11.79 -1.23 -15.98
C TYR A 214 12.91 -2.19 -15.54
N PRO A 215 14.16 -2.00 -16.00
CA PRO A 215 15.21 -3.01 -15.89
C PRO A 215 15.69 -3.21 -14.45
N LEU A 216 15.64 -2.18 -13.59
CA LEU A 216 16.07 -2.25 -12.19
C LEU A 216 14.87 -2.41 -11.24
N SER A 217 13.99 -3.36 -11.55
CA SER A 217 12.83 -3.73 -10.72
C SER A 217 12.87 -5.20 -10.28
N LYS A 218 12.43 -5.47 -9.04
CA LYS A 218 12.39 -6.82 -8.45
C LYS A 218 11.02 -7.46 -8.65
N LEU A 219 10.81 -8.20 -9.74
CA LEU A 219 9.51 -8.76 -10.12
C LEU A 219 8.96 -9.80 -9.12
N ASN A 220 7.98 -9.41 -8.32
CA ASN A 220 7.03 -10.35 -7.70
C ASN A 220 5.61 -9.82 -7.91
N HIS A 221 5.06 -10.15 -9.08
CA HIS A 221 3.71 -9.86 -9.58
C HIS A 221 3.48 -8.44 -10.12
N MET A 222 3.86 -8.20 -11.39
CA MET A 222 3.42 -7.03 -12.17
C MET A 222 1.90 -7.01 -12.32
N ARG A 223 1.22 -6.34 -11.39
CA ARG A 223 -0.22 -6.06 -11.48
C ARG A 223 -0.39 -4.56 -11.65
N PRO A 224 -0.95 -4.11 -12.79
CA PRO A 224 -1.22 -2.70 -13.01
C PRO A 224 -2.04 -2.11 -11.87
N LEU A 225 -1.79 -0.84 -11.53
CA LEU A 225 -2.53 -0.06 -10.54
C LEU A 225 -4.05 -0.18 -10.69
N LYS A 226 -4.54 -0.29 -11.94
CA LYS A 226 -5.96 -0.43 -12.29
C LYS A 226 -6.58 -1.79 -11.93
N LYS A 227 -5.76 -2.82 -11.67
CA LYS A 227 -6.20 -4.17 -11.27
C LYS A 227 -6.05 -4.41 -9.77
N THR A 228 -5.73 -3.38 -8.98
CA THR A 228 -5.54 -3.50 -7.53
C THR A 228 -6.83 -3.71 -6.76
N CYS A 229 -8.00 -3.37 -7.34
CA CYS A 229 -9.31 -3.69 -6.77
C CYS A 229 -9.51 -5.21 -6.71
N GLY A 230 -9.40 -5.79 -5.52
CA GLY A 230 -9.48 -7.24 -5.32
C GLY A 230 -8.71 -7.74 -4.10
N VAL A 231 -8.71 -9.06 -3.91
CA VAL A 231 -7.95 -9.76 -2.84
C VAL A 231 -6.95 -10.69 -3.47
N HIS A 232 -5.78 -10.79 -2.86
CA HIS A 232 -4.86 -11.88 -3.16
C HIS A 232 -5.08 -12.99 -2.16
N LEU A 233 -5.37 -14.18 -2.68
CA LEU A 233 -5.47 -15.40 -1.91
C LEU A 233 -4.19 -16.20 -2.13
N ASN A 234 -3.57 -16.63 -1.04
CA ASN A 234 -2.59 -17.69 -1.09
C ASN A 234 -3.32 -19.01 -0.81
N LEU A 235 -3.66 -19.75 -1.86
CA LEU A 235 -4.28 -21.06 -1.71
C LEU A 235 -3.17 -22.07 -1.42
N VAL A 236 -3.18 -22.62 -0.22
CA VAL A 236 -2.19 -23.61 0.22
C VAL A 236 -2.78 -25.00 -0.01
N GLU A 237 -2.22 -25.74 -0.95
CA GLU A 237 -2.54 -27.15 -1.14
C GLU A 237 -1.58 -27.97 -0.26
N GLN A 238 -2.16 -28.72 0.68
CA GLN A 238 -1.46 -29.67 1.51
C GLN A 238 -1.67 -31.06 0.91
N VAL A 239 -0.59 -31.66 0.40
CA VAL A 239 -0.62 -33.02 -0.11
C VAL A 239 -0.44 -33.97 1.07
N ASP A 240 -1.38 -34.89 1.27
CA ASP A 240 -1.31 -35.87 2.35
C ASP A 240 0.00 -36.66 2.32
N GLY A 241 0.69 -36.72 3.47
CA GLY A 241 1.96 -37.41 3.64
C GLY A 241 3.21 -36.64 3.18
N SER A 242 3.08 -35.41 2.68
CA SER A 242 4.18 -34.54 2.28
C SER A 242 4.32 -33.33 3.24
N PRO A 243 5.55 -32.97 3.67
CA PRO A 243 5.79 -31.72 4.38
C PRO A 243 5.77 -30.48 3.45
N GLU A 244 5.79 -30.69 2.13
CA GLU A 244 5.78 -29.61 1.15
C GLU A 244 4.37 -29.02 1.01
N ARG A 245 4.30 -27.70 1.13
CA ARG A 245 3.09 -26.90 0.90
C ARG A 245 3.19 -26.25 -0.47
N ILE A 246 2.25 -26.54 -1.36
CA ILE A 246 2.19 -25.89 -2.66
C ILE A 246 1.35 -24.61 -2.51
N ASN A 247 1.98 -23.47 -2.72
CA ASN A 247 1.33 -22.16 -2.64
C ASN A 247 0.86 -21.73 -4.03
N HIS A 248 -0.44 -21.50 -4.19
CA HIS A 248 -1.05 -20.95 -5.39
C HIS A 248 -1.53 -19.52 -5.11
N PHE A 249 -0.82 -18.53 -5.64
CA PHE A 249 -1.19 -17.13 -5.49
C PHE A 249 -2.23 -16.72 -6.54
N VAL A 250 -3.47 -16.57 -6.11
CA VAL A 250 -4.60 -16.13 -6.96
C VAL A 250 -4.98 -14.70 -6.60
N HIS A 251 -5.41 -13.91 -7.58
CA HIS A 251 -6.02 -12.60 -7.32
C HIS A 251 -7.44 -12.61 -7.82
N ILE A 252 -8.35 -12.34 -6.90
CA ILE A 252 -9.75 -12.16 -7.21
C ILE A 252 -9.93 -10.66 -7.45
N TYR A 253 -9.99 -10.26 -8.72
CA TYR A 253 -10.35 -8.90 -9.08
C TYR A 253 -11.81 -8.64 -8.74
N VAL A 254 -12.07 -7.51 -8.08
CA VAL A 254 -13.41 -7.05 -7.75
C VAL A 254 -13.61 -5.71 -8.42
N ASP A 255 -14.57 -5.63 -9.34
CA ASP A 255 -14.96 -4.36 -9.95
C ASP A 255 -15.81 -3.58 -8.95
N PRO A 256 -15.31 -2.47 -8.36
CA PRO A 256 -16.04 -1.69 -7.37
C PRO A 256 -17.33 -1.06 -7.91
N TYR A 257 -17.57 -1.10 -9.23
CA TYR A 257 -18.71 -0.46 -9.88
C TYR A 257 -19.81 -1.42 -10.34
N LYS A 258 -19.58 -2.73 -10.29
CA LYS A 258 -20.55 -3.75 -10.74
C LYS A 258 -21.15 -4.56 -9.58
N ILE A 259 -21.00 -4.08 -8.34
CA ILE A 259 -21.16 -4.94 -7.19
C ILE A 259 -22.62 -5.13 -6.79
N ASN A 260 -23.05 -6.39 -6.89
CA ASN A 260 -24.10 -7.05 -6.11
C ASN A 260 -23.47 -8.28 -5.39
N GLY A 261 -22.42 -8.06 -4.59
CA GLY A 261 -21.73 -9.13 -3.86
C GLY A 261 -22.52 -9.56 -2.61
N THR A 262 -22.59 -10.88 -2.37
CA THR A 262 -23.30 -11.49 -1.22
C THR A 262 -22.42 -12.45 -0.42
N TYR A 263 -21.16 -12.66 -0.82
CA TYR A 263 -20.30 -13.73 -0.32
C TYR A 263 -18.95 -13.17 0.17
N PRO A 264 -18.84 -12.78 1.45
CA PRO A 264 -17.57 -12.37 2.04
C PRO A 264 -16.60 -13.55 2.12
N ILE A 265 -15.29 -13.27 2.10
CA ILE A 265 -14.28 -14.29 2.43
C ILE A 265 -14.38 -14.58 3.93
N PRO A 266 -14.53 -15.84 4.37
CA PRO A 266 -14.62 -16.17 5.80
C PRO A 266 -13.33 -15.79 6.55
N GLU A 267 -13.45 -15.65 7.88
CA GLU A 267 -12.28 -15.41 8.75
C GLU A 267 -11.36 -16.63 8.75
N GLU A 268 -10.08 -16.42 9.04
CA GLU A 268 -9.06 -17.48 9.10
C GLU A 268 -9.16 -18.38 10.36
N TYR A 269 -10.08 -18.06 11.27
CA TYR A 269 -10.26 -18.75 12.54
C TYR A 269 -11.70 -19.23 12.70
N TRP A 270 -11.87 -20.28 13.50
CA TRP A 270 -13.18 -20.80 13.86
C TRP A 270 -13.88 -19.85 14.84
N ILE A 271 -15.13 -19.50 14.56
CA ILE A 271 -15.92 -18.63 15.43
C ILE A 271 -16.71 -19.51 16.40
N GLU A 272 -16.40 -19.40 17.69
CA GLU A 272 -17.10 -20.15 18.73
C GLU A 272 -18.59 -19.79 18.80
N PRO A 273 -19.51 -20.76 18.97
CA PRO A 273 -20.96 -20.52 18.99
C PRO A 273 -21.40 -19.51 20.05
N ASP A 274 -20.70 -19.44 21.18
CA ASP A 274 -21.02 -18.50 22.26
C ASP A 274 -20.73 -17.04 21.87
N ALA A 275 -19.72 -16.80 21.03
CA ALA A 275 -19.44 -15.49 20.47
C ALA A 275 -20.53 -15.03 19.49
N MET A 276 -21.32 -15.98 18.94
CA MET A 276 -22.38 -15.72 17.97
C MET A 276 -23.73 -15.38 18.59
N LYS A 277 -23.91 -15.60 19.91
CA LYS A 277 -25.18 -15.37 20.61
C LYS A 277 -25.63 -13.89 20.64
N GLY A 278 -24.71 -12.95 20.41
CA GLY A 278 -25.00 -11.51 20.30
C GLY A 278 -25.43 -11.02 18.91
N PHE A 279 -25.39 -11.88 17.88
CA PHE A 279 -25.74 -11.54 16.49
C PHE A 279 -27.16 -11.99 16.13
N SER A 280 -27.83 -11.30 15.19
CA SER A 280 -29.22 -11.61 14.82
C SER A 280 -29.36 -12.99 14.14
N GLN A 281 -30.55 -13.61 14.20
CA GLN A 281 -30.82 -14.92 13.56
C GLN A 281 -30.49 -14.93 12.06
N THR A 282 -30.73 -13.80 11.37
CA THR A 282 -30.35 -13.64 9.96
C THR A 282 -28.83 -13.74 9.78
N GLN A 283 -28.05 -13.12 10.67
CA GLN A 283 -26.59 -13.18 10.65
C GLN A 283 -26.10 -14.60 10.95
N GLN A 284 -26.66 -15.28 11.95
CA GLN A 284 -26.33 -16.67 12.28
C GLN A 284 -26.55 -17.64 11.11
N SER A 285 -27.61 -17.43 10.31
CA SER A 285 -27.91 -18.27 9.14
C SER A 285 -26.89 -18.17 8.00
N TYR A 286 -26.17 -17.05 7.87
CA TYR A 286 -25.09 -16.89 6.88
C TYR A 286 -23.87 -17.74 7.22
N PHE A 287 -23.56 -17.91 8.51
CA PHE A 287 -22.45 -18.78 8.95
C PHE A 287 -22.82 -20.26 8.86
N GLY A 288 -24.07 -20.62 9.16
CA GLY A 288 -24.56 -22.00 9.07
C GLY A 288 -24.56 -22.57 7.65
N ARG A 289 -24.62 -21.73 6.60
CA ARG A 289 -24.58 -22.17 5.20
C ARG A 289 -23.17 -22.40 4.63
N LEU A 290 -22.12 -21.99 5.35
CA LEU A 290 -20.73 -22.31 5.00
C LEU A 290 -20.27 -23.65 5.60
N ILE A 291 -21.14 -24.31 6.38
CA ILE A 291 -20.85 -25.53 7.16
C ILE A 291 -21.45 -26.80 6.52
N ASN A 292 -22.08 -26.70 5.34
CA ASN A 292 -22.53 -27.86 4.55
C ASN A 292 -22.03 -27.81 3.11
#